data_AF-B6W561-F1
#
_entry.id   AF-B6W561-F1
#
_cell.length_a   1.000
_cell.length_b   1.000
_cell.length_c   1.000
_cell.angle_alpha   90.00
_cell.angle_beta   90.00
_cell.angle_gamma   90.00
#
_symmetry.space_group_name_H-M   'P 1'
#
loop_
_entity.id
_entity.type
_entity.pdbx_description
1 polymer ?
#
loop_
_entity_poly.entity_id
_entity_poly.type
_entity_poly.pdbx_seq_one_letter_code
_entity_poly.pdbx_strand_id
1 'polypeptide(L)'
;MGQKAEASLGIMDSQSVLWGDNRSLNGIDGNKKVKGVKSHVVVDKNGFLVAVMVTIACVHDSKAAYLLVRCLRELCCNIKVVLADAGYRGEVTDKIKRAFGYILQASSGMEPYGQT
;
A
#
# COMPACT_ATOMS: atom_id res chain seq x y z
N MET A 1 -0.10 25.39 16.74
CA MET A 1 0.75 24.20 16.46
C MET A 1 0.64 23.90 14.98
N GLY A 2 1.72 24.06 14.22
CA GLY A 2 1.72 23.94 12.76
C GLY A 2 2.31 22.60 12.32
N GLN A 3 1.65 21.94 11.36
CA GLN A 3 2.24 20.80 10.67
C GLN A 3 3.37 21.31 9.76
N LYS A 4 4.44 20.51 9.58
CA LYS A 4 5.43 20.79 8.53
C LYS A 4 4.75 20.74 7.16
N ALA A 5 5.21 21.57 6.23
CA ALA A 5 4.67 21.64 4.87
C ALA A 5 4.83 20.33 4.09
N GLU A 6 5.85 19.54 4.41
CA GLU A 6 6.09 18.23 3.79
C GLU A 6 5.56 17.07 4.64
N ALA A 7 4.88 16.15 4.00
CA ALA A 7 4.39 14.91 4.61
C ALA A 7 5.56 13.97 4.95
N SER A 8 5.70 13.62 6.22
CA SER A 8 6.71 12.67 6.70
C SER A 8 6.17 11.23 6.88
N LEU A 9 4.84 11.07 6.79
CA LEU A 9 4.10 9.85 7.03
C LEU A 9 3.15 9.60 5.85
N GLY A 10 3.22 8.39 5.28
CA GLY A 10 2.27 7.89 4.29
C GLY A 10 1.37 6.81 4.86
N ILE A 11 0.19 6.62 4.28
CA ILE A 11 -0.73 5.52 4.54
C ILE A 11 -0.94 4.79 3.22
N MET A 12 -0.67 3.48 3.21
CA MET A 12 -0.76 2.61 2.04
C MET A 12 -1.94 1.66 2.16
N ASP A 13 -2.71 1.55 1.08
CA ASP A 13 -3.79 0.57 0.96
C ASP A 13 -4.00 0.16 -0.51
N SER A 14 -4.71 -0.96 -0.71
CA SER A 14 -5.09 -1.45 -2.04
C SER A 14 -6.60 -1.69 -2.19
N GLN A 15 -7.12 -1.30 -3.34
CA GLN A 15 -8.51 -1.49 -3.72
C GLN A 15 -8.62 -2.28 -5.02
N SER A 16 -9.34 -3.40 -4.98
CA SER A 16 -9.69 -4.18 -6.17
C SER A 16 -11.01 -3.68 -6.72
N VAL A 17 -11.05 -3.39 -8.02
CA VAL A 17 -12.19 -2.77 -8.71
C VAL A 17 -12.61 -3.65 -9.87
N LEU A 18 -13.93 -3.85 -10.01
CA LEU A 18 -14.48 -4.55 -11.16
C LEU A 18 -14.13 -3.80 -12.44
N TRP A 19 -13.68 -4.53 -13.45
CA TRP A 19 -13.32 -3.95 -14.73
C TRP A 19 -14.24 -4.52 -15.82
N GLY A 20 -14.97 -3.63 -16.51
CA GLY A 20 -15.97 -4.03 -17.50
C GLY A 20 -15.40 -4.43 -18.86
N ASP A 21 -14.15 -4.04 -19.17
CA ASP A 21 -13.52 -4.36 -20.44
C ASP A 21 -12.78 -5.69 -20.38
N ASN A 22 -13.41 -6.74 -20.90
CA ASN A 22 -12.85 -8.09 -21.00
C ASN A 22 -11.68 -8.23 -21.99
N ARG A 23 -11.41 -7.24 -22.83
CA ARG A 23 -10.28 -7.27 -23.78
C ARG A 23 -8.99 -6.70 -23.18
N SER A 24 -9.12 -5.86 -22.16
CA SER A 24 -7.98 -5.32 -21.42
C SER A 24 -7.41 -6.32 -20.42
N LEU A 25 -6.13 -6.14 -20.06
CA LEU A 25 -5.46 -7.01 -19.09
C LEU A 25 -6.15 -6.90 -17.73
N ASN A 26 -6.77 -7.98 -17.26
CA ASN A 26 -7.42 -8.07 -15.96
C ASN A 26 -7.04 -9.38 -15.24
N GLY A 27 -7.32 -9.45 -13.95
CA GLY A 27 -7.11 -10.65 -13.13
C GLY A 27 -8.24 -10.83 -12.14
N ILE A 28 -8.17 -11.88 -11.32
CA ILE A 28 -9.11 -12.11 -10.23
C ILE A 28 -8.37 -11.94 -8.91
N ASP A 29 -8.85 -11.03 -8.07
CA ASP A 29 -8.50 -11.00 -6.65
C ASP A 29 -9.30 -12.11 -5.95
N GLY A 30 -8.63 -13.21 -5.59
CA GLY A 30 -9.27 -14.36 -4.96
C GLY A 30 -9.84 -14.06 -3.57
N ASN A 31 -9.23 -13.13 -2.82
CA ASN A 31 -9.69 -12.76 -1.48
C ASN A 31 -10.98 -11.95 -1.56
N LYS A 32 -11.05 -11.02 -2.51
CA LYS A 32 -12.22 -10.12 -2.71
C LYS A 32 -13.25 -10.68 -3.70
N LYS A 33 -12.91 -11.75 -4.43
CA LYS A 33 -13.69 -12.32 -5.55
C LYS A 33 -14.03 -11.28 -6.64
N VAL A 34 -13.09 -10.38 -6.90
CA VAL A 34 -13.25 -9.29 -7.87
C VAL A 34 -12.44 -9.61 -9.13
N LYS A 35 -13.11 -9.67 -10.29
CA LYS A 35 -12.44 -9.71 -11.60
C LYS A 35 -12.19 -8.28 -12.09
N GLY A 36 -10.93 -7.88 -12.21
CA GLY A 36 -10.58 -6.56 -12.72
C GLY A 36 -9.14 -6.16 -12.45
N VAL A 37 -8.98 -4.94 -11.96
CA VAL A 37 -7.70 -4.31 -11.64
C VAL A 37 -7.63 -4.03 -10.14
N LYS A 38 -6.42 -3.80 -9.63
CA LYS A 38 -6.16 -3.41 -8.25
C LYS A 38 -5.32 -2.15 -8.22
N SER A 39 -5.87 -1.11 -7.62
CA SER A 39 -5.25 0.19 -7.41
C SER A 39 -4.57 0.20 -6.04
N HIS A 40 -3.29 0.54 -6.02
CA HIS A 40 -2.46 0.67 -4.83
C HIS A 40 -2.14 2.15 -4.66
N VAL A 41 -2.41 2.68 -3.48
CA VAL A 41 -2.28 4.12 -3.21
C VAL A 41 -1.42 4.37 -1.98
N VAL A 42 -0.71 5.49 -1.99
CA VAL A 42 -0.18 6.10 -0.77
C VAL A 42 -0.74 7.50 -0.65
N VAL A 43 -1.34 7.77 0.50
CA VAL A 43 -1.84 9.10 0.87
C VAL A 43 -1.05 9.66 2.03
N ASP A 44 -1.02 10.98 2.17
CA ASP A 44 -0.53 11.62 3.40
C ASP A 44 -1.60 11.56 4.51
N LYS A 45 -1.24 12.07 5.69
CA LYS A 45 -2.14 12.13 6.85
C LYS A 45 -3.39 13.03 6.66
N ASN A 46 -3.39 13.90 5.66
CA ASN A 46 -4.53 14.76 5.33
C ASN A 46 -5.37 14.14 4.20
N GLY A 47 -4.98 12.97 3.68
CA GLY A 47 -5.68 12.27 2.62
C GLY A 47 -5.26 12.68 1.20
N PHE A 48 -4.21 13.49 1.03
CA PHE A 48 -3.71 13.85 -0.29
C PHE A 48 -2.95 12.69 -0.92
N LEU A 49 -3.21 12.40 -2.19
CA LEU A 49 -2.51 11.36 -2.95
C LEU A 49 -1.05 11.73 -3.15
N VAL A 50 -0.16 10.80 -2.79
CA VAL A 50 1.29 10.92 -2.97
C VAL A 50 1.76 10.02 -4.11
N ALA A 51 1.26 8.79 -4.17
CA ALA A 51 1.56 7.85 -5.25
C ALA A 51 0.36 6.94 -5.52
N VAL A 52 0.19 6.59 -6.80
CA VAL A 52 -0.86 5.67 -7.27
C VAL A 52 -0.24 4.72 -8.29
N MET A 53 -0.54 3.43 -8.16
CA MET A 53 -0.15 2.39 -9.10
C MET A 53 -1.31 1.45 -9.34
N VAL A 54 -1.59 1.10 -10.59
CA VAL A 54 -2.65 0.13 -10.95
C VAL A 54 -2.01 -1.13 -11.49
N THR A 55 -2.53 -2.28 -11.06
CA THR A 55 -2.10 -3.62 -11.46
C THR A 55 -3.30 -4.47 -11.83
N ILE A 56 -3.09 -5.63 -12.44
CA ILE A 56 -4.16 -6.63 -12.54
C ILE A 56 -4.52 -7.18 -11.16
N ALA A 57 -5.79 -7.53 -10.93
CA ALA A 57 -6.27 -7.80 -9.58
C ALA A 57 -5.64 -9.00 -8.87
N CYS A 58 -5.02 -9.94 -9.60
CA CYS A 58 -4.33 -11.09 -9.01
C CYS A 58 -2.93 -10.77 -8.46
N VAL A 59 -2.41 -9.55 -8.65
CA VAL A 59 -1.12 -9.16 -8.05
C VAL A 59 -1.25 -9.10 -6.53
N HIS A 60 -0.33 -9.80 -5.85
CA HIS A 60 -0.26 -9.82 -4.40
C HIS A 60 0.24 -8.48 -3.84
N ASP A 61 -0.37 -8.03 -2.76
CA ASP A 61 -0.17 -6.68 -2.22
C ASP A 61 1.28 -6.45 -1.78
N SER A 62 1.94 -7.47 -1.22
CA SER A 62 3.37 -7.39 -0.89
C SER A 62 4.28 -7.10 -2.10
N LYS A 63 3.97 -7.65 -3.29
CA LYS A 63 4.75 -7.36 -4.51
C LYS A 63 4.49 -5.94 -4.97
N ALA A 64 3.22 -5.51 -4.91
CA ALA A 64 2.83 -4.17 -5.29
C ALA A 64 3.40 -3.10 -4.35
N ALA A 65 3.42 -3.34 -3.03
CA ALA A 65 4.01 -2.44 -2.04
C ALA A 65 5.48 -2.17 -2.31
N TYR A 66 6.26 -3.21 -2.63
CA TYR A 66 7.68 -3.05 -2.96
C TYR A 66 7.88 -2.12 -4.17
N LEU A 67 7.07 -2.29 -5.22
CA LEU A 67 7.11 -1.44 -6.41
C LEU A 67 6.60 -0.02 -6.12
N LEU A 68 5.54 0.13 -5.34
CA LEU A 68 4.96 1.42 -5.00
C LEU A 68 5.92 2.26 -4.13
N VAL A 69 6.63 1.64 -3.18
CA VAL A 69 7.66 2.34 -2.39
C VAL A 69 8.87 2.72 -3.25
N ARG A 70 9.22 1.91 -4.25
CA ARG A 70 10.22 2.31 -5.23
C ARG A 70 9.78 3.59 -5.97
N CYS A 71 8.53 3.67 -6.41
CA CYS A 71 7.98 4.87 -7.03
C CYS A 71 8.01 6.07 -6.07
N LEU A 72 7.64 5.90 -4.79
CA LEU A 72 7.75 6.96 -3.78
C LEU A 72 9.18 7.50 -3.65
N ARG A 73 10.18 6.61 -3.67
CA ARG A 73 11.59 7.02 -3.64
C ARG A 73 11.97 7.84 -4.88
N GLU A 74 11.50 7.44 -6.06
CA GLU A 74 11.76 8.14 -7.32
C GLU A 74 11.06 9.52 -7.38
N LEU A 75 9.92 9.68 -6.68
CA LEU A 75 9.22 10.96 -6.53
C LEU A 75 9.90 11.92 -5.54
N CYS A 76 10.99 11.52 -4.90
CA CYS A 76 11.75 12.33 -3.93
C CYS A 76 10.88 12.89 -2.77
N CYS A 77 9.82 12.18 -2.39
CA CYS A 77 8.96 12.60 -1.28
C CYS A 77 9.67 12.43 0.08
N ASN A 78 9.44 13.34 1.03
CA ASN A 78 10.03 13.29 2.37
C ASN A 78 9.33 12.28 3.32
N ILE A 79 8.68 11.26 2.76
CA ILE A 79 8.04 10.20 3.54
C ILE A 79 9.11 9.25 4.06
N LYS A 80 9.09 8.98 5.37
CA LYS A 80 10.03 8.04 6.01
C LYS A 80 9.33 6.80 6.54
N VAL A 81 8.07 6.95 6.94
CA VAL A 81 7.24 5.89 7.50
C VAL A 81 6.00 5.75 6.64
N VAL A 82 5.65 4.52 6.30
CA VAL A 82 4.40 4.18 5.62
C VAL A 82 3.63 3.23 6.52
N LEU A 83 2.42 3.61 6.91
CA LEU A 83 1.49 2.74 7.61
C LEU A 83 0.74 1.88 6.59
N ALA A 84 0.52 0.61 6.90
CA ALA A 84 -0.20 -0.30 6.02
C ALA A 84 -1.02 -1.30 6.83
N ASP A 85 -1.93 -2.02 6.17
CA ASP A 85 -2.71 -3.08 6.80
C ASP A 85 -1.85 -4.30 7.19
N ALA A 86 -2.48 -5.27 7.88
CA ALA A 86 -1.82 -6.50 8.32
C ALA A 86 -1.44 -7.44 7.16
N GLY A 87 -2.03 -7.30 5.98
CA GLY A 87 -1.70 -8.05 4.77
C GLY A 87 -0.31 -7.72 4.21
N TYR A 88 0.25 -6.56 4.56
CA TYR A 88 1.62 -6.16 4.21
C TYR A 88 2.69 -6.64 5.19
N ARG A 89 2.34 -7.48 6.17
CA ARG A 89 3.32 -8.09 7.09
C ARG A 89 4.24 -9.07 6.37
N GLY A 90 5.35 -9.39 7.03
CA GLY A 90 6.32 -10.40 6.57
C GLY A 90 7.50 -9.77 5.83
N GLU A 91 8.18 -10.57 5.00
CA GLU A 91 9.48 -10.22 4.40
C GLU A 91 9.51 -8.91 3.63
N VAL A 92 8.36 -8.43 3.14
CA VAL A 92 8.27 -7.20 2.34
C VAL A 92 8.69 -5.97 3.15
N THR A 93 8.37 -5.92 4.45
CA THR A 93 8.73 -4.79 5.32
C THR A 93 10.25 -4.66 5.42
N ASP A 94 10.93 -5.77 5.66
CA ASP A 94 12.40 -5.83 5.73
C ASP A 94 13.06 -5.56 4.38
N LYS A 95 12.51 -6.10 3.29
CA LYS A 95 13.01 -5.85 1.93
C LYS A 95 12.93 -4.36 1.58
N ILE A 96 11.81 -3.71 1.88
CA ILE A 96 11.61 -2.27 1.64
C ILE A 96 12.59 -1.44 2.48
N LYS A 97 12.74 -1.76 3.77
CA LYS A 97 13.66 -1.07 4.66
C LYS A 97 15.10 -1.15 4.16
N ARG A 98 15.55 -2.33 3.75
CA ARG A 98 16.91 -2.54 3.24
C ARG A 98 17.15 -1.88 1.88
N ALA A 99 16.18 -1.97 0.96
CA ALA A 99 16.36 -1.48 -0.40
C ALA A 99 16.20 0.05 -0.53
N PHE A 100 15.30 0.64 0.26
CA PHE A 100 14.87 2.03 0.06
C PHE A 100 14.99 2.90 1.31
N GLY A 101 15.23 2.34 2.50
CA GLY A 101 15.30 3.08 3.76
C GLY A 101 13.94 3.49 4.35
N TYR A 102 12.84 3.04 3.76
CA TYR A 102 11.48 3.31 4.24
C TYR A 102 11.08 2.31 5.33
N ILE A 103 10.37 2.78 6.36
CA ILE A 103 9.80 1.91 7.39
C ILE A 103 8.34 1.63 7.04
N LEU A 104 8.04 0.40 6.63
CA LEU A 104 6.67 -0.06 6.44
C LEU A 104 6.15 -0.66 7.75
N GLN A 105 5.19 0.02 8.39
CA GLN A 105 4.54 -0.42 9.62
C GLN A 105 3.19 -1.01 9.28
N ALA A 106 3.13 -2.34 9.21
CA ALA A 106 1.87 -3.06 9.08
C ALA A 106 1.14 -3.08 10.43
N SER A 107 -0.19 -2.91 10.40
CA SER A 107 -0.97 -2.87 11.63
C SER A 107 -0.77 -4.12 12.49
N SER A 108 -0.63 -3.91 13.80
CA SER A 108 -0.78 -4.95 14.81
C SER A 108 -2.24 -5.43 14.77
N GLY A 109 -2.53 -6.69 14.45
CA GLY A 109 -3.86 -7.25 14.65
C GLY A 109 -4.29 -6.94 16.08
N MET A 110 -5.51 -6.41 16.27
CA MET A 110 -6.05 -6.23 17.60
C MET A 110 -6.01 -7.57 18.32
N GLU A 111 -5.28 -7.66 19.43
CA GLU A 111 -5.55 -8.71 20.41
C GLU A 111 -7.03 -8.57 20.82
N PRO A 112 -7.82 -9.66 20.82
CA PRO A 112 -9.21 -9.58 21.21
C PRO A 112 -9.29 -9.00 22.63
N TYR A 113 -10.04 -7.92 22.76
CA TYR A 113 -10.30 -7.29 24.05
C TYR A 113 -11.15 -8.25 24.89
N GLY A 114 -10.54 -8.92 25.87
CA GLY A 114 -11.24 -9.71 26.88
C GLY A 114 -11.15 -11.22 26.69
N GLN A 115 -10.14 -11.83 27.30
CA GLN A 115 -10.23 -13.16 27.89
C GLN A 115 -9.79 -13.06 29.36
N THR A 116 -10.78 -13.08 30.26
CA THR A 116 -10.68 -13.49 31.66
C THR A 116 -11.83 -14.43 31.94
#